data_AF-A0A1M5PMC7-F1
#
_entry.id   AF-A0A1M5PMC7-F1
#
_cell.length_a   1.000
_cell.length_b   1.000
_cell.length_c   1.000
_cell.angle_alpha   90.00
_cell.angle_beta   90.00
_cell.angle_gamma   90.00
#
_symmetry.space_group_name_H-M   'P 1'
#
loop_
_entity.id
_entity.type
_entity.pdbx_description
1 polymer ?
#
loop_
_entity_poly.entity_id
_entity_poly.type
_entity_poly.pdbx_seq_one_letter_code
_entity_poly.pdbx_strand_id
1 'polypeptide(L)'
;MHTDTVILIVVLLFMFLGLLGTFLPFLPGIPLIFVAVAAYAWYEGFNIITPRWIAFLAGLTVLSVVINYLSAVLGAKHFGSSSYGIAGAFIGAVIGLFILPPLGIFIFPWLGAAIGEYLKNKRFCSGSARRFGSSSRYSYQFSF
;
A
#
# COMPACT_ATOMS: atom_id res chain seq x y z
N MET A 1 -17.35 26.83 -25.59
CA MET A 1 -17.11 25.40 -25.30
C MET A 1 -18.03 25.03 -24.15
N HIS A 2 -18.96 24.10 -24.38
CA HIS A 2 -20.00 23.77 -23.41
C HIS A 2 -19.39 23.15 -22.16
N THR A 3 -19.84 23.61 -20.99
CA THR A 3 -19.36 23.24 -19.65
C THR A 3 -19.26 21.72 -19.45
N ASP A 4 -20.12 20.97 -20.15
CA ASP A 4 -20.20 19.52 -20.16
C ASP A 4 -18.91 18.85 -20.66
N THR A 5 -18.26 19.45 -21.67
CA THR A 5 -17.00 18.91 -22.22
C THR A 5 -15.86 19.03 -21.19
N VAL A 6 -15.81 20.12 -20.43
CA VAL A 6 -14.77 20.34 -19.41
C VAL A 6 -14.91 19.30 -18.29
N ILE A 7 -16.13 18.96 -17.91
CA ILE A 7 -16.41 18.03 -16.82
C ILE A 7 -16.11 16.60 -17.23
N LEU A 8 -16.45 16.20 -18.46
CA LEU A 8 -16.05 14.91 -19.00
C LEU A 8 -14.52 14.75 -19.04
N ILE A 9 -13.78 15.80 -19.40
CA ILE A 9 -12.30 15.78 -19.40
C ILE A 9 -11.77 15.59 -17.98
N VAL A 10 -12.32 16.31 -16.99
CA VAL A 10 -11.90 16.17 -15.59
C VAL A 10 -12.19 14.77 -15.04
N VAL A 11 -13.38 14.23 -15.32
CA VAL A 11 -13.74 12.87 -14.91
C VAL A 11 -12.84 11.83 -15.57
N LEU A 12 -12.56 11.97 -16.87
CA LEU A 12 -11.62 11.11 -17.58
C LEU A 12 -10.21 11.17 -16.98
N LEU A 13 -9.72 12.36 -16.62
CA LEU A 13 -8.42 12.51 -15.95
C LEU A 13 -8.40 11.83 -14.58
N PHE A 14 -9.46 11.98 -13.78
CA PHE A 14 -9.59 11.30 -12.49
C PHE A 14 -9.66 9.77 -12.64
N MET A 15 -10.39 9.26 -13.64
CA MET A 15 -10.40 7.83 -13.95
C MET A 15 -9.03 7.33 -14.40
N PHE A 16 -8.32 8.08 -15.25
CA PHE A 16 -6.96 7.76 -15.66
C PHE A 16 -5.99 7.75 -14.48
N LEU A 17 -6.09 8.73 -13.58
CA LEU A 17 -5.31 8.77 -12.35
C LEU A 17 -5.65 7.59 -11.42
N GLY A 18 -6.92 7.18 -11.33
CA GLY A 18 -7.33 5.99 -10.60
C GLY A 18 -6.79 4.70 -11.21
N LEU A 19 -6.73 4.64 -12.54
CA LEU A 19 -6.16 3.52 -13.29
C LEU A 19 -4.64 3.46 -13.10
N LEU A 20 -3.94 4.58 -13.23
CA LEU A 20 -2.52 4.69 -12.88
C LEU A 20 -2.28 4.37 -11.41
N GLY A 21 -3.24 4.72 -10.54
CA GLY A 21 -3.25 4.38 -9.13
C GLY A 21 -3.34 2.89 -8.84
N THR A 22 -3.81 2.06 -9.79
CA THR A 22 -3.70 0.60 -9.62
C THR A 22 -2.28 0.07 -9.83
N PHE A 23 -1.45 0.79 -10.59
CA PHE A 23 -0.03 0.47 -10.79
C PHE A 23 0.87 1.13 -9.73
N LEU A 24 0.48 2.32 -9.27
CA LEU A 24 1.13 3.03 -8.19
C LEU A 24 0.61 2.50 -6.84
N PRO A 25 1.41 1.76 -6.05
CA PRO A 25 0.95 1.11 -4.82
C PRO A 25 0.42 2.08 -3.74
N PHE A 26 0.54 3.38 -3.96
CA PHE A 26 0.10 4.43 -3.04
C PHE A 26 -1.38 4.83 -3.19
N LEU A 27 -2.00 4.62 -4.36
CA LEU A 27 -3.37 5.06 -4.59
C LEU A 27 -4.36 3.89 -4.49
N PRO A 28 -5.39 3.98 -3.63
CA PRO A 28 -6.46 2.99 -3.60
C PRO A 28 -7.35 3.18 -4.83
N GLY A 29 -7.02 2.51 -5.93
CA GLY A 29 -7.67 2.69 -7.23
C GLY A 29 -9.19 2.49 -7.19
N ILE A 30 -9.67 1.44 -6.51
CA ILE A 30 -11.11 1.11 -6.47
C ILE A 30 -11.91 2.23 -5.75
N PRO A 31 -11.55 2.69 -4.53
CA PRO A 31 -12.16 3.88 -3.92
C PRO A 31 -12.08 5.13 -4.79
N LEU A 32 -10.95 5.38 -5.45
CA LEU A 32 -10.78 6.59 -6.25
C LEU A 32 -11.74 6.61 -7.44
N ILE A 33 -11.88 5.47 -8.13
CA ILE A 33 -12.84 5.30 -9.23
C ILE A 33 -14.27 5.51 -8.74
N PHE A 34 -14.63 4.95 -7.58
CA PHE A 34 -15.95 5.15 -7.00
C PHE A 34 -16.25 6.63 -6.72
N VAL A 35 -15.29 7.36 -6.14
CA VAL A 35 -15.45 8.81 -5.87
C VAL A 35 -15.67 9.59 -7.16
N ALA A 36 -14.94 9.28 -8.23
CA ALA A 36 -15.13 9.92 -9.54
C ALA A 36 -16.52 9.66 -10.11
N VAL A 37 -16.99 8.41 -10.07
CA VAL A 37 -18.33 8.01 -10.54
C VAL A 37 -19.43 8.66 -9.70
N ALA A 38 -19.28 8.70 -8.38
CA ALA A 38 -20.24 9.34 -7.48
C ALA A 38 -20.31 10.85 -7.71
N ALA A 39 -19.18 11.53 -7.91
CA ALA A 39 -19.13 12.96 -8.23
C ALA A 39 -19.80 13.26 -9.58
N TYR A 40 -19.56 12.44 -10.60
CA TYR A 40 -20.22 12.58 -11.90
C TYR A 40 -21.73 12.36 -11.82
N ALA A 41 -22.16 11.33 -11.09
CA ALA A 41 -23.59 11.07 -10.91
C ALA A 41 -24.32 12.20 -10.18
N TRP A 42 -23.65 12.85 -9.22
CA TRP A 42 -24.15 14.03 -8.54
C TRP A 42 -24.28 15.22 -9.50
N TYR A 43 -23.26 15.46 -10.33
CA TYR A 43 -23.27 16.54 -11.32
C TYR A 43 -24.42 16.38 -12.34
N GLU A 44 -24.62 15.17 -12.84
CA GLU A 44 -25.69 14.84 -13.80
C GLU A 44 -27.09 14.75 -13.16
N GLY A 45 -27.22 14.98 -11.85
CA GLY A 45 -28.50 14.91 -11.14
C GLY A 45 -29.13 13.50 -11.14
N PHE A 46 -28.31 12.46 -11.21
CA PHE A 46 -28.73 11.04 -11.24
C PHE A 46 -29.58 10.62 -12.45
N ASN A 47 -29.55 11.37 -13.56
CA ASN A 47 -30.26 11.02 -14.79
C ASN A 47 -29.66 9.81 -15.50
N ILE A 48 -28.33 9.76 -15.60
CA ILE A 48 -27.59 8.67 -16.25
C ILE A 48 -27.28 7.56 -15.25
N ILE A 49 -26.80 7.93 -14.06
CA ILE A 49 -26.41 7.01 -13.00
C ILE A 49 -27.41 7.11 -11.86
N THR A 50 -28.34 6.15 -11.82
CA THR A 50 -29.40 6.11 -10.81
C THR A 50 -28.82 5.81 -9.41
N PRO A 51 -29.44 6.30 -8.30
CA PRO A 51 -28.93 6.05 -6.94
C PRO A 51 -28.82 4.56 -6.58
N ARG A 52 -29.66 3.71 -7.17
CA ARG A 52 -29.57 2.24 -7.01
C ARG A 52 -28.24 1.68 -7.51
N TRP A 53 -27.73 2.17 -8.65
CA TRP A 53 -26.44 1.76 -9.19
C TRP A 53 -25.28 2.26 -8.34
N ILE A 54 -25.36 3.49 -7.82
CA ILE A 54 -24.34 4.02 -6.91
C ILE A 54 -24.28 3.20 -5.62
N ALA A 55 -25.43 2.87 -5.02
CA ALA A 55 -25.47 2.04 -3.82
C ALA A 55 -24.86 0.65 -4.07
N PHE A 56 -25.13 0.05 -5.22
CA PHE A 56 -24.52 -1.22 -5.62
C PHE A 56 -23.00 -1.10 -5.80
N LEU A 57 -22.53 -0.07 -6.52
CA LEU A 57 -21.09 0.21 -6.69
C LEU A 57 -20.40 0.53 -5.36
N ALA A 58 -21.06 1.22 -4.45
CA ALA A 58 -20.56 1.50 -3.10
C ALA A 58 -20.37 0.20 -2.33
N GLY A 59 -21.35 -0.72 -2.37
CA GLY A 59 -21.25 -2.04 -1.78
C GLY A 59 -20.08 -2.85 -2.33
N LEU A 60 -19.92 -2.89 -3.65
CA LEU A 60 -18.78 -3.54 -4.32
C LEU A 60 -17.44 -2.90 -3.93
N THR A 61 -17.39 -1.58 -3.83
CA THR A 61 -16.18 -0.84 -3.45
C THR A 61 -15.77 -1.18 -2.03
N VAL A 62 -16.70 -1.13 -1.07
CA VAL A 62 -16.44 -1.51 0.32
C VAL A 62 -15.98 -2.96 0.41
N LEU A 63 -16.67 -3.88 -0.26
CA LEU A 63 -16.28 -5.29 -0.28
C LEU A 63 -14.87 -5.49 -0.83
N SER A 64 -14.55 -4.81 -1.93
CA SER A 64 -13.23 -4.87 -2.55
C SER A 64 -12.13 -4.32 -1.65
N VAL A 65 -12.37 -3.19 -0.96
CA VAL A 65 -11.43 -2.61 0.00
C VAL A 65 -11.19 -3.56 1.17
N VAL A 66 -12.25 -4.16 1.71
CA VAL A 66 -12.15 -5.15 2.80
C VAL A 66 -11.33 -6.34 2.35
N ILE A 67 -11.62 -6.92 1.18
CA ILE A 67 -10.87 -8.04 0.64
C ILE A 67 -9.41 -7.66 0.43
N ASN A 68 -9.11 -6.51 -0.19
CA ASN A 68 -7.72 -6.06 -0.40
C ASN A 68 -6.97 -5.88 0.92
N TYR A 69 -7.60 -5.29 1.93
CA TYR A 69 -6.98 -5.11 3.24
C TYR A 69 -6.72 -6.45 3.93
N LEU A 70 -7.70 -7.35 3.92
CA LEU A 70 -7.54 -8.69 4.48
C LEU A 70 -6.45 -9.47 3.74
N SER A 71 -6.42 -9.44 2.41
CA SER A 71 -5.37 -10.07 1.60
C SER A 71 -3.99 -9.51 1.93
N ALA A 72 -3.85 -8.20 2.12
CA ALA A 72 -2.57 -7.58 2.49
C ALA A 72 -2.11 -7.99 3.89
N VAL A 73 -3.00 -7.94 4.89
CA VAL A 73 -2.67 -8.27 6.28
C VAL A 73 -2.42 -9.77 6.45
N LEU A 74 -3.28 -10.62 5.88
CA LEU A 74 -3.13 -12.07 5.93
C LEU A 74 -1.91 -12.50 5.13
N GLY A 75 -1.65 -11.90 3.96
CA GLY A 75 -0.42 -12.11 3.20
C GLY A 75 0.81 -11.77 4.06
N ALA A 76 0.87 -10.58 4.63
CA ALA A 76 2.00 -10.16 5.46
C ALA A 76 2.23 -11.09 6.68
N LYS A 77 1.14 -11.55 7.33
CA LYS A 77 1.22 -12.50 8.44
C LYS A 77 1.64 -13.90 8.00
N HIS A 78 1.11 -14.40 6.88
CA HIS A 78 1.43 -15.73 6.36
C HIS A 78 2.88 -15.83 5.90
N PHE A 79 3.42 -14.75 5.32
CA PHE A 79 4.84 -14.68 4.92
C PHE A 79 5.78 -14.27 6.07
N GLY A 80 5.28 -14.07 7.31
CA GLY A 80 6.10 -13.76 8.48
C GLY A 80 6.91 -12.47 8.39
N SER A 81 6.52 -11.55 7.50
CA SER A 81 7.38 -10.43 7.11
C SER A 81 7.52 -9.42 8.24
N SER A 82 8.77 -9.09 8.57
CA SER A 82 9.08 -8.06 9.53
C SER A 82 8.79 -6.66 9.00
N SER A 83 8.63 -5.66 9.88
CA SER A 83 8.41 -4.26 9.45
C SER A 83 9.51 -3.73 8.52
N TYR A 84 10.74 -4.23 8.65
CA TYR A 84 11.85 -3.91 7.76
C TYR A 84 11.73 -4.59 6.39
N GLY A 85 11.20 -5.82 6.34
CA GLY A 85 10.86 -6.50 5.08
C GLY A 85 9.73 -5.78 4.34
N ILE A 86 8.69 -5.34 5.05
CA ILE A 86 7.59 -4.56 4.47
C ILE A 86 8.09 -3.22 3.90
N ALA A 87 8.90 -2.49 4.67
CA ALA A 87 9.48 -1.22 4.23
C ALA A 87 10.44 -1.43 3.03
N GLY A 88 11.25 -2.49 3.07
CA GLY A 88 12.13 -2.86 1.97
C GLY A 88 11.37 -3.24 0.70
N ALA A 89 10.27 -3.98 0.83
CA ALA A 89 9.39 -4.34 -0.30
C ALA A 89 8.77 -3.09 -0.94
N PHE A 90 8.32 -2.14 -0.11
CA PHE A 90 7.72 -0.90 -0.60
C PHE A 90 8.73 -0.04 -1.36
N ILE A 91 9.94 0.15 -0.80
CA ILE A 91 11.03 0.87 -1.48
C ILE A 91 11.42 0.15 -2.77
N GLY A 92 11.52 -1.19 -2.73
CA GLY A 92 11.76 -2.02 -3.89
C GLY A 92 10.68 -1.83 -4.98
N ALA A 93 9.40 -1.78 -4.60
CA ALA A 93 8.30 -1.52 -5.55
C ALA A 93 8.45 -0.17 -6.24
N VAL A 94 8.73 0.88 -5.47
CA VAL A 94 8.91 2.24 -6.01
C VAL A 94 10.11 2.29 -6.95
N ILE A 95 11.25 1.73 -6.55
CA ILE A 95 12.46 1.70 -7.40
C ILE A 95 12.23 0.85 -8.65
N GLY A 96 11.59 -0.32 -8.51
CA GLY A 96 11.29 -1.23 -9.60
C GLY A 96 10.36 -0.63 -10.65
N LEU A 97 9.45 0.26 -10.24
CA LEU A 97 8.59 1.02 -11.15
C LEU A 97 9.39 1.90 -12.12
N PHE A 98 10.49 2.50 -11.68
CA PHE A 98 11.31 3.40 -12.50
C PHE A 98 12.41 2.69 -13.29
N ILE A 99 12.96 1.59 -12.76
CA ILE A 99 14.08 0.90 -13.41
C ILE A 99 13.60 -0.02 -14.56
N LEU A 100 12.52 -0.78 -14.36
CA LEU A 100 12.16 -1.84 -15.31
C LEU A 100 10.64 -2.09 -15.41
N PRO A 101 9.81 -1.08 -15.74
CA PRO A 101 8.37 -1.29 -15.88
C PRO A 101 8.03 -2.27 -17.02
N PRO A 102 7.09 -3.21 -16.86
CA PRO A 102 6.33 -3.56 -15.65
C PRO A 102 6.99 -4.63 -14.76
N LEU A 103 8.01 -5.34 -15.26
CA LEU A 103 8.63 -6.49 -14.58
C LEU A 103 9.28 -6.13 -13.24
N GLY A 104 9.75 -4.90 -13.11
CA GLY A 104 10.40 -4.38 -11.91
C GLY A 104 9.47 -4.33 -10.70
N ILE A 105 8.16 -4.15 -10.89
CA ILE A 105 7.16 -4.23 -9.81
C ILE A 105 7.05 -5.64 -9.24
N PHE A 106 7.37 -6.70 -9.99
CA PHE A 106 7.36 -8.06 -9.46
C PHE A 106 8.67 -8.41 -8.75
N ILE A 107 9.80 -8.04 -9.35
CA ILE A 107 11.11 -8.54 -8.94
C ILE A 107 11.71 -7.71 -7.79
N PHE A 108 11.63 -6.37 -7.88
CA PHE A 108 12.29 -5.50 -6.90
C PHE A 108 11.65 -5.49 -5.52
N PRO A 109 10.33 -5.66 -5.31
CA PRO A 109 9.78 -5.80 -3.96
C PRO A 109 10.30 -7.04 -3.24
N TRP A 110 10.48 -8.15 -3.96
CA TRP A 110 10.97 -9.39 -3.36
C TRP A 110 12.44 -9.25 -2.93
N LEU A 111 13.27 -8.64 -3.79
CA LEU A 111 14.64 -8.27 -3.46
C LEU A 111 14.71 -7.26 -2.30
N GLY A 112 13.90 -6.21 -2.36
CA GLY A 112 13.83 -5.17 -1.34
C GLY A 112 13.41 -5.72 0.03
N ALA A 113 12.43 -6.62 0.06
CA ALA A 113 12.01 -7.32 1.26
C ALA A 113 13.16 -8.15 1.85
N ALA A 114 13.84 -8.94 1.01
CA ALA A 114 14.96 -9.79 1.43
C ALA A 114 16.11 -8.97 2.01
N ILE A 115 16.46 -7.85 1.37
CA ILE A 115 17.48 -6.92 1.86
C ILE A 115 17.05 -6.28 3.19
N GLY A 116 15.80 -5.86 3.31
CA GLY A 116 15.23 -5.29 4.53
C GLY A 116 15.28 -6.26 5.72
N GLU A 117 14.92 -7.52 5.49
CA GLU A 117 14.99 -8.58 6.50
C GLU A 117 16.44 -8.89 6.92
N TYR A 118 17.36 -8.91 5.95
CA TYR A 118 18.78 -9.12 6.22
C TYR A 118 19.38 -8.00 7.10
N LEU A 119 19.04 -6.74 6.79
CA LEU A 119 19.45 -5.57 7.59
C LEU A 119 18.89 -5.62 9.02
N LYS A 120 17.65 -6.05 9.17
CA LYS A 120 17.03 -6.29 10.48
C LYS A 120 17.86 -7.29 11.29
N ASN A 121 18.18 -8.44 10.72
CA ASN A 121 18.88 -9.51 11.42
C ASN A 121 20.27 -9.08 11.93
N LYS A 122 21.01 -8.28 11.15
CA LYS A 122 22.29 -7.69 11.60
C LYS A 122 22.14 -6.75 12.80
N ARG A 123 21.09 -5.93 12.84
CA ARG A 123 20.84 -5.01 13.97
C ARG A 123 20.53 -5.76 15.26
N PHE A 124 19.76 -6.84 15.18
CA PHE A 124 19.48 -7.69 16.35
C PHE A 124 20.75 -8.34 16.92
N CYS A 125 21.61 -8.89 16.05
CA CYS A 125 22.85 -9.55 16.47
C CYS A 125 23.88 -8.57 17.08
N SER A 126 23.95 -7.34 16.57
CA SER A 126 24.85 -6.31 17.10
C SER A 126 24.35 -5.65 18.39
N GLY A 127 23.03 -5.63 18.61
CA GLY A 127 22.39 -5.12 19.83
C GLY A 127 22.45 -6.11 21.00
N SER A 128 22.30 -7.41 20.73
CA SER A 128 22.41 -8.47 21.75
C SER A 128 23.83 -8.59 22.30
N ALA A 129 24.85 -8.50 21.44
CA ALA A 129 26.26 -8.52 21.84
C ALA A 129 26.64 -7.35 22.79
N ARG A 130 26.07 -6.15 22.58
CA ARG A 130 26.28 -4.99 23.47
C ARG A 130 25.54 -5.11 24.80
N ARG A 131 24.37 -5.73 24.81
CA ARG A 131 23.54 -5.88 26.02
C ARG A 131 24.14 -6.91 26.98
N PHE A 132 24.67 -8.02 26.45
CA PHE A 132 25.34 -9.07 27.24
C PHE A 132 26.68 -8.60 27.85
N GLY A 133 27.39 -7.68 27.19
CA GLY A 133 28.61 -7.06 27.73
C GLY A 133 28.38 -6.10 28.92
N SER A 134 27.14 -5.67 29.17
CA SER A 134 26.81 -4.76 30.29
C SER A 134 26.23 -5.46 31.52
N SER A 135 25.71 -6.68 31.39
CA SER A 135 25.10 -7.42 32.49
C SER A 135 26.11 -8.25 33.32
N SER A 136 27.36 -8.38 32.86
CA SER A 136 28.41 -9.11 33.59
C SER A 136 29.18 -8.25 34.61
N ARG A 137 28.66 -7.06 34.98
CA ARG A 137 29.33 -6.12 35.90
C ARG A 137 28.58 -5.84 37.21
N TYR A 138 27.56 -6.62 37.56
CA TYR A 138 26.76 -6.45 38.79
C TYR A 138 26.72 -7.74 39.64
N SER A 139 27.87 -8.31 39.98
CA SER A 139 27.92 -9.50 40.86
C SER A 139 29.08 -9.48 41.86
N TYR A 140 29.49 -8.30 42.34
CA TYR A 140 30.41 -8.15 43.47
C TYR A 140 30.01 -6.98 44.36
N GLN A 141 28.79 -6.98 44.88
CA GLN A 141 28.42 -5.99 45.89
C GLN A 141 27.33 -6.52 46.83
N PHE A 142 27.53 -7.71 47.40
CA PHE A 142 26.92 -8.07 48.68
C PHE A 142 27.76 -9.21 49.29
N SER A 143 28.88 -8.81 49.89
CA SER A 143 29.53 -9.58 50.96
C SER A 143 29.44 -8.72 52.20
N PHE A 144 28.49 -9.05 53.08
CA PHE A 144 28.54 -8.89 54.53
C PHE A 144 27.63 -9.97 55.14
#